data_AF-A0A146K9M6-F1
#
_entry.id   AF-A0A146K9M6-F1
#
_cell.length_a   1.000
_cell.length_b   1.000
_cell.length_c   1.000
_cell.angle_alpha   90.00
_cell.angle_beta   90.00
_cell.angle_gamma   90.00
#
_symmetry.space_group_name_H-M   'P 1'
#
loop_
_entity.id
_entity.type
_entity.pdbx_description
1 polymer ?
#
loop_
_entity_poly.entity_id
_entity_poly.type
_entity_poly.pdbx_seq_one_letter_code
_entity_poly.pdbx_strand_id
1 'polypeptide(L)'
;LIQVEACRCLSVVEDMITTLQQLQYVTPVLAVRVDLDTVFGKQLGDKLREYIKTRQLLEAAYQDQAQMKQGGFRSRQQKVEQKILQANKEFTAKTLDLTMIFSQSTDFLDKVKQHVNNLQELLPQRLMQVGGAGGKSVTSAALTQDQQTTQPGGSNYSSIADLIERLQHMYQVVHTNMNTSVQQEQNKKEDVKRLSDSEKSMESLAETYLKDQKLLEQKIEQEQLIINQQLETVQEKLQFNVEQADQRSNDLFQQISQLETQGNDDFVKQNQEFVNLTNEAGRKLTELVKKSQEMLKELQKQKRRFYLQIAEDMRQLDQKCFKIDEEIYMAKYEIKLSDERILVLKKEIDEYNKDKAVRDAADKQEADTLRRHEQYWDINELIEYLEGDRIQ
;
A
#
# COMPACT_ATOMS: atom_id res chain seq x y z
N LEU A 1 -13.51 1.28 3.89
CA LEU A 1 -13.86 2.69 4.13
C LEU A 1 -13.19 3.62 3.13
N ILE A 2 -11.85 3.71 3.08
CA ILE A 2 -11.13 4.53 2.07
C ILE A 2 -11.53 4.18 0.63
N GLN A 3 -11.66 2.89 0.30
CA GLN A 3 -12.12 2.44 -1.02
C GLN A 3 -13.58 2.82 -1.32
N VAL A 4 -14.46 2.77 -0.32
CA VAL A 4 -15.88 3.15 -0.48
C VAL A 4 -15.99 4.65 -0.74
N GLU A 5 -15.21 5.45 -0.02
CA GLU A 5 -15.15 6.90 -0.23
C GLU A 5 -14.49 7.24 -1.57
N ALA A 6 -13.45 6.51 -1.99
CA ALA A 6 -12.85 6.66 -3.30
C ALA A 6 -13.84 6.35 -4.43
N CYS A 7 -14.66 5.29 -4.31
CA CYS A 7 -15.74 5.02 -5.26
C CYS A 7 -16.79 6.14 -5.31
N ARG A 8 -17.16 6.70 -4.15
CA ARG A 8 -18.10 7.82 -4.08
C ARG A 8 -17.53 9.06 -4.77
N CYS A 9 -16.26 9.39 -4.52
CA CYS A 9 -15.57 10.49 -5.19
C CYS A 9 -15.45 10.26 -6.70
N LEU A 10 -15.12 9.04 -7.14
CA LEU A 10 -15.06 8.69 -8.57
C LEU A 10 -16.42 8.87 -9.25
N SER A 11 -17.52 8.44 -8.61
CA SER A 11 -18.88 8.63 -9.11
C SER A 11 -19.22 10.12 -9.27
N VAL A 12 -18.87 10.95 -8.28
CA VAL A 12 -19.11 12.40 -8.37
C VAL A 12 -18.30 13.03 -9.50
N VAL A 13 -17.04 12.62 -9.67
CA VAL A 13 -16.19 13.11 -10.77
C VAL A 13 -16.75 12.68 -12.13
N GLU A 14 -17.27 11.46 -12.24
CA GLU A 14 -17.90 10.94 -13.47
C GLU A 14 -19.20 11.69 -13.80
N ASP A 15 -20.05 11.95 -12.80
CA ASP A 15 -21.27 12.75 -12.95
C ASP A 15 -20.94 14.19 -13.38
N MET A 16 -19.88 14.78 -12.81
CA MET A 16 -19.38 16.09 -13.22
C MET A 16 -18.88 16.11 -14.66
N ILE A 17 -18.12 15.09 -15.07
CA ILE A 17 -17.65 14.95 -16.47
C ILE A 17 -18.84 14.86 -17.41
N THR A 18 -19.80 13.98 -17.14
CA THR A 18 -21.00 13.79 -17.96
C THR A 18 -21.80 15.08 -18.07
N THR A 19 -22.03 15.78 -16.96
CA THR A 19 -22.79 17.04 -16.93
C THR A 19 -22.08 18.14 -17.74
N LEU A 20 -20.76 18.28 -17.59
CA LEU A 20 -19.96 19.25 -18.34
C LEU A 20 -19.94 18.93 -19.84
N GLN A 21 -19.86 17.65 -20.21
CA GLN A 21 -19.96 17.22 -21.60
C GLN A 21 -21.32 17.58 -22.19
N GLN A 22 -22.41 17.32 -21.49
CA GLN A 22 -23.77 17.69 -21.94
C GLN A 22 -23.90 19.21 -22.16
N LEU A 23 -23.43 20.02 -21.20
CA LEU A 23 -23.41 21.49 -21.29
C LEU A 23 -22.62 22.01 -22.51
N GLN A 24 -21.53 21.35 -22.86
CA GLN A 24 -20.67 21.74 -23.98
C GLN A 24 -21.43 21.72 -25.32
N TYR A 25 -22.39 20.80 -25.48
CA TYR A 25 -23.19 20.65 -26.70
C TYR A 25 -24.43 21.55 -26.74
N VAL A 26 -24.77 22.25 -25.66
CA VAL A 26 -25.84 23.24 -25.64
C VAL A 26 -25.33 24.54 -26.25
N THR A 27 -25.34 24.60 -27.57
CA THR A 27 -24.91 25.76 -28.35
C THR A 27 -26.05 26.35 -29.18
N PRO A 28 -25.92 27.60 -29.68
CA PRO A 28 -26.92 28.17 -30.58
C PRO A 28 -27.22 27.30 -31.81
N VAL A 29 -26.22 26.56 -32.31
CA VAL A 29 -26.35 25.67 -33.46
C VAL A 29 -27.30 24.51 -33.14
N LEU A 30 -27.36 24.06 -31.88
CA LEU A 30 -28.28 23.01 -31.45
C LEU A 30 -29.75 23.43 -31.66
N ALA A 31 -30.11 24.67 -31.30
CA ALA A 31 -31.46 25.20 -31.47
C ALA A 31 -31.87 25.38 -32.95
N VAL A 32 -30.90 25.41 -33.86
CA VAL A 32 -31.16 25.49 -35.32
C VAL A 32 -31.33 24.10 -35.93
N ARG A 33 -30.66 23.09 -35.38
CA ARG A 33 -30.60 21.73 -35.96
C ARG A 33 -31.58 20.74 -35.34
N VAL A 34 -32.02 21.00 -34.12
CA VAL A 34 -32.89 20.10 -33.36
C VAL A 34 -34.13 20.87 -32.92
N ASP A 35 -35.31 20.31 -33.18
CA ASP A 35 -36.54 20.81 -32.58
C ASP A 35 -36.55 20.48 -31.08
N LEU A 36 -36.18 21.46 -30.27
CA LEU A 36 -35.96 21.28 -28.84
C LEU A 36 -37.23 20.84 -28.09
N ASP A 37 -38.41 21.27 -28.53
CA ASP A 37 -39.67 20.96 -27.86
C ASP A 37 -40.11 19.53 -28.15
N THR A 38 -39.90 19.07 -29.38
CA THR A 38 -40.24 17.71 -29.80
C THR A 38 -39.25 16.67 -29.24
N VAL A 39 -37.96 17.00 -29.16
CA VAL A 39 -36.90 16.04 -28.76
C VAL A 39 -36.69 15.99 -27.23
N PHE A 40 -36.75 17.13 -26.55
CA PHE A 40 -36.46 17.23 -25.12
C PHE A 40 -37.70 17.55 -24.26
N GLY A 41 -38.84 17.86 -24.88
CA GLY A 41 -40.04 18.32 -24.21
C GLY A 41 -39.99 19.82 -23.91
N LYS A 42 -41.16 20.46 -23.88
CA LYS A 42 -41.31 21.92 -23.77
C LYS A 42 -40.57 22.54 -22.57
N GLN A 43 -40.59 21.87 -21.42
CA GLN A 43 -39.96 22.38 -20.20
C GLN A 43 -38.42 22.46 -20.32
N LEU A 44 -37.78 21.41 -20.83
CA LEU A 44 -36.33 21.40 -21.05
C LEU A 44 -35.95 22.24 -22.28
N GLY A 45 -36.78 22.22 -23.33
CA GLY A 45 -36.61 23.08 -24.51
C GLY A 45 -36.58 24.56 -24.17
N ASP A 46 -37.47 25.03 -23.29
CA ASP A 46 -37.48 26.41 -22.81
C ASP A 46 -36.23 26.77 -22.00
N LYS A 47 -35.79 25.88 -21.09
CA LYS A 47 -34.55 26.07 -20.32
C LYS A 47 -33.29 26.09 -21.20
N LEU A 48 -33.21 25.23 -22.21
CA LEU A 48 -32.12 25.23 -23.20
C LEU A 48 -32.10 26.52 -24.01
N ARG A 49 -33.27 27.02 -24.46
CA ARG A 49 -33.38 28.29 -25.19
C ARG A 49 -32.98 29.49 -24.33
N GLU A 50 -33.40 29.53 -23.07
CA GLU A 50 -32.98 30.57 -22.12
C GLU A 50 -31.46 30.57 -21.90
N TYR A 51 -30.86 29.40 -21.68
CA TYR A 51 -29.42 29.27 -21.54
C TYR A 51 -28.68 29.72 -22.81
N ILE A 52 -29.08 29.26 -23.99
CA ILE A 52 -28.51 29.66 -25.28
C ILE A 52 -28.59 31.19 -25.46
N LYS A 53 -29.73 31.80 -25.13
CA LYS A 53 -29.92 33.24 -25.22
C LYS A 53 -28.99 34.02 -24.29
N THR A 54 -28.88 33.61 -23.02
CA THR A 54 -27.97 34.26 -22.06
C THR A 54 -26.50 34.10 -22.45
N ARG A 55 -26.12 32.93 -23.00
CA ARG A 55 -24.79 32.67 -23.56
C ARG A 55 -24.47 33.61 -24.72
N GLN A 56 -25.38 33.76 -25.69
CA GLN A 56 -25.20 34.69 -26.82
C GLN A 56 -25.07 36.14 -26.36
N LEU A 57 -25.83 36.56 -25.33
CA LEU A 57 -25.74 37.91 -24.77
C LEU A 57 -24.38 38.15 -24.09
N LEU A 58 -23.85 37.15 -23.37
CA LEU A 58 -22.53 37.20 -22.77
C LEU A 58 -21.42 37.23 -23.82
N GLU A 59 -21.50 36.36 -24.84
CA GLU A 59 -20.55 36.34 -25.97
C GLU A 59 -20.56 37.69 -26.73
N ALA A 60 -21.73 38.29 -26.95
CA ALA A 60 -21.84 39.62 -27.55
C ALA A 60 -21.23 40.72 -26.66
N ALA A 61 -21.41 40.64 -25.34
CA ALA A 61 -20.80 41.59 -24.40
C ALA A 61 -19.26 41.49 -24.37
N TYR A 62 -18.71 40.28 -24.49
CA TYR A 62 -17.26 40.08 -24.64
C TYR A 62 -16.73 40.55 -26.00
N GLN A 63 -17.48 40.37 -27.08
CA GLN A 63 -17.13 40.94 -28.38
C GLN A 63 -17.15 42.47 -28.36
N ASP A 64 -18.15 43.08 -27.70
CA ASP A 64 -18.20 44.53 -27.48
C ASP A 64 -16.95 45.02 -26.74
N GLN A 65 -16.46 44.28 -25.74
CA GLN A 65 -15.23 44.58 -25.01
C GLN A 65 -13.98 44.42 -25.91
N ALA A 66 -13.89 43.34 -26.68
CA ALA A 66 -12.76 43.09 -27.58
C ALA A 66 -12.66 44.13 -28.72
N GLN A 67 -13.78 44.67 -29.17
CA GLN A 67 -13.84 45.73 -30.18
C GLN A 67 -13.55 47.13 -29.61
N MET A 68 -13.40 47.29 -28.29
CA MET A 68 -12.94 48.54 -27.69
C MET A 68 -11.45 48.76 -27.97
N LYS A 69 -11.14 49.74 -28.83
CA LYS A 69 -9.77 50.25 -28.98
C LYS A 69 -9.29 50.85 -27.65
N GLN A 70 -8.02 50.64 -27.29
CA GLN A 70 -7.35 51.07 -26.04
C GLN A 70 -7.36 52.60 -25.73
N GLY A 71 -8.14 53.42 -26.46
CA GLY A 71 -8.27 54.86 -26.25
C GLY A 71 -9.72 55.37 -26.10
N GLY A 72 -10.69 54.49 -25.82
CA GLY A 72 -12.11 54.86 -25.67
C GLY A 72 -12.45 55.47 -24.30
N PHE A 73 -13.39 56.44 -24.29
CA PHE A 73 -13.95 57.10 -23.10
C PHE A 73 -14.24 56.11 -21.94
N ARG A 74 -13.70 56.39 -20.73
CA ARG A 74 -13.89 55.59 -19.49
C ARG A 74 -15.36 55.23 -19.20
N SER A 75 -16.28 56.15 -19.50
CA SER A 75 -17.73 55.94 -19.31
C SER A 75 -18.32 54.85 -20.22
N ARG A 76 -17.73 54.62 -21.40
CA ARG A 76 -18.13 53.54 -22.31
C ARG A 76 -17.60 52.20 -21.81
N GLN A 77 -16.36 52.17 -21.32
CA GLN A 77 -15.75 50.97 -20.73
C GLN A 77 -16.53 50.49 -19.50
N GLN A 78 -16.87 51.39 -18.57
CA GLN A 78 -17.69 51.05 -17.39
C GLN A 78 -19.08 50.49 -17.76
N LYS A 79 -19.71 51.01 -18.81
CA LYS A 79 -21.00 50.48 -19.29
C LYS A 79 -20.87 49.07 -19.86
N VAL A 80 -19.78 48.76 -20.55
CA VAL A 80 -19.51 47.40 -21.06
C VAL A 80 -19.17 46.45 -19.92
N GLU A 81 -18.39 46.88 -18.93
CA GLU A 81 -18.10 46.09 -17.73
C GLU A 81 -19.39 45.76 -16.93
N GLN A 82 -20.29 46.73 -16.75
CA GLN A 82 -21.61 46.49 -16.13
C GLN A 82 -22.46 45.52 -16.96
N LYS A 83 -22.47 45.66 -18.30
CA LYS A 83 -23.19 44.76 -19.20
C LYS A 83 -22.65 43.33 -19.12
N ILE A 84 -21.33 43.15 -19.05
CA ILE A 84 -20.68 41.84 -18.85
C ILE A 84 -21.07 41.28 -17.49
N LEU A 85 -21.00 42.06 -16.42
CA LEU A 85 -21.30 41.60 -15.07
C LEU A 85 -22.76 41.14 -14.94
N GLN A 86 -23.71 41.89 -15.50
CA GLN A 86 -25.12 41.50 -15.54
C GLN A 86 -25.35 40.25 -16.40
N ALA A 87 -24.80 40.21 -17.62
CA ALA A 87 -24.92 39.06 -18.50
C ALA A 87 -24.29 37.80 -17.87
N ASN A 88 -23.19 37.96 -17.13
CA ASN A 88 -22.53 36.86 -16.43
C ASN A 88 -23.35 36.35 -15.24
N LYS A 89 -24.02 37.25 -14.49
CA LYS A 89 -24.93 36.86 -13.40
C LYS A 89 -26.12 36.03 -13.92
N GLU A 90 -26.74 36.50 -15.00
CA GLU A 90 -27.86 35.79 -15.65
C GLU A 90 -27.40 34.46 -16.26
N PHE A 91 -26.26 34.45 -16.95
CA PHE A 91 -25.66 33.23 -17.50
C PHE A 91 -25.32 32.21 -16.41
N THR A 92 -24.74 32.64 -15.29
CA THR A 92 -24.40 31.77 -14.15
C THR A 92 -25.66 31.13 -13.55
N ALA A 93 -26.71 31.92 -13.35
CA ALA A 93 -27.98 31.40 -12.83
C ALA A 93 -28.60 30.36 -13.77
N LYS A 94 -28.61 30.62 -15.08
CA LYS A 94 -29.14 29.65 -16.07
C LYS A 94 -28.25 28.42 -16.24
N THR A 95 -26.93 28.57 -16.08
CA THR A 95 -25.98 27.44 -16.08
C THR A 95 -26.26 26.52 -14.90
N LEU A 96 -26.48 27.08 -13.70
CA LEU A 96 -26.79 26.31 -12.50
C LEU A 96 -28.12 25.54 -12.63
N ASP A 97 -29.17 26.21 -13.09
CA ASP A 97 -30.46 25.58 -13.42
C ASP A 97 -30.30 24.39 -14.37
N LEU A 98 -29.53 24.57 -15.46
CA LEU A 98 -29.34 23.53 -16.47
C LEU A 98 -28.46 22.36 -15.97
N THR A 99 -27.45 22.68 -15.16
CA THR A 99 -26.56 21.69 -14.50
C THR A 99 -27.36 20.78 -13.58
N MET A 100 -28.31 21.33 -12.81
CA MET A 100 -29.19 20.54 -11.95
C MET A 100 -30.11 19.59 -12.74
N ILE A 101 -30.52 19.98 -13.95
CA ILE A 101 -31.36 19.14 -14.80
C ILE A 101 -30.51 18.02 -15.43
N PHE A 102 -29.32 18.34 -15.92
CA PHE A 102 -28.41 17.38 -16.53
C PHE A 102 -27.81 16.37 -15.54
N SER A 103 -27.61 16.74 -14.28
CA SER A 103 -27.22 15.77 -13.24
C SER A 103 -28.28 14.70 -12.97
N GLN A 104 -29.52 14.94 -13.40
CA GLN A 104 -30.64 14.00 -13.28
C GLN A 104 -30.99 13.31 -14.62
N SER A 105 -30.35 13.72 -15.72
CA SER A 105 -30.72 13.35 -17.08
C SER A 105 -29.54 12.69 -17.80
N THR A 106 -29.66 11.40 -18.13
CA THR A 106 -28.59 10.64 -18.81
C THR A 106 -28.79 10.52 -20.31
N ASP A 107 -29.98 10.81 -20.82
CA ASP A 107 -30.39 10.55 -22.21
C ASP A 107 -30.17 11.75 -23.18
N PHE A 108 -29.75 12.91 -22.66
CA PHE A 108 -29.59 14.14 -23.45
C PHE A 108 -28.63 13.93 -24.61
N LEU A 109 -27.42 13.42 -24.35
CA LEU A 109 -26.39 13.21 -25.37
C LEU A 109 -26.83 12.21 -26.44
N ASP A 110 -27.55 11.16 -26.05
CA ASP A 110 -28.01 10.14 -26.99
C ASP A 110 -29.12 10.67 -27.89
N LYS A 111 -30.04 11.47 -27.35
CA LYS A 111 -31.04 12.21 -28.13
C LYS A 111 -30.37 13.18 -29.11
N VAL A 112 -29.35 13.93 -28.69
CA VAL A 112 -28.60 14.83 -29.59
C VAL A 112 -27.92 14.05 -30.73
N LYS A 113 -27.27 12.92 -30.43
CA LYS A 113 -26.61 12.06 -31.44
C LYS A 113 -27.59 11.50 -32.48
N GLN A 114 -28.80 11.15 -32.07
CA GLN A 114 -29.83 10.61 -32.97
C GLN A 114 -30.34 11.67 -33.97
N HIS A 115 -30.29 12.95 -33.59
CA HIS A 115 -30.80 14.05 -34.41
C HIS A 115 -29.70 14.89 -35.09
N VAL A 116 -28.42 14.66 -34.76
CA VAL A 116 -27.29 15.38 -35.34
C VAL A 116 -26.23 14.38 -35.84
N ASN A 117 -26.07 14.31 -37.17
CA ASN A 117 -25.13 13.40 -37.84
C ASN A 117 -23.66 13.58 -37.44
N ASN A 118 -23.26 14.77 -36.99
CA ASN A 118 -21.90 15.06 -36.55
C ASN A 118 -21.90 16.03 -35.36
N LEU A 119 -21.61 15.51 -34.17
CA LEU A 119 -21.56 16.27 -32.91
C LEU A 119 -20.50 17.40 -32.93
N GLN A 120 -19.45 17.25 -33.74
CA GLN A 120 -18.39 18.28 -33.85
C GLN A 120 -18.91 19.59 -34.44
N GLU A 121 -20.01 19.54 -35.21
CA GLU A 121 -20.61 20.72 -35.82
C GLU A 121 -21.42 21.57 -34.82
N LEU A 122 -21.74 21.00 -33.66
CA LEU A 122 -22.40 21.72 -32.56
C LEU A 122 -21.40 22.48 -31.70
N LEU A 123 -20.15 22.01 -31.64
CA LEU A 123 -19.11 22.67 -30.87
C LEU A 123 -18.72 23.97 -31.58
N PRO A 124 -18.45 25.07 -30.85
CA PRO A 124 -17.92 26.28 -31.47
C PRO A 124 -16.67 25.88 -32.24
N GLN A 125 -16.62 26.16 -33.55
CA GLN A 125 -15.37 26.07 -34.29
C GLN A 125 -14.38 26.92 -33.50
N ARG A 126 -13.34 26.30 -32.94
CA ARG A 126 -12.29 27.02 -32.20
C ARG A 126 -11.93 28.21 -33.08
N LEU A 127 -12.26 29.41 -32.63
CA LEU A 127 -11.88 30.63 -33.31
C LEU A 127 -10.37 30.53 -33.47
N MET A 128 -9.92 30.17 -34.68
CA MET A 128 -8.54 30.28 -35.08
C MET A 128 -8.15 31.70 -34.73
N GLN A 129 -7.25 31.79 -33.76
CA GLN A 129 -6.64 32.98 -33.20
C GLN A 129 -6.50 34.07 -34.28
N VAL A 130 -7.48 34.97 -34.36
CA VAL A 130 -7.40 36.12 -35.26
C VAL A 130 -6.60 37.18 -34.54
N GLY A 131 -5.32 37.28 -34.89
CA GLY A 131 -4.52 38.50 -34.73
C GLY A 131 -3.18 38.33 -34.02
N GLY A 132 -2.09 38.24 -34.80
CA GLY A 132 -0.74 38.50 -34.31
C GLY A 132 0.38 37.76 -35.03
N ALA A 133 0.71 38.22 -36.23
CA ALA A 133 1.89 37.91 -37.08
C ALA A 133 3.08 37.15 -36.45
N GLY A 134 3.55 36.11 -37.15
CA GLY A 134 4.91 35.57 -37.00
C GLY A 134 4.96 34.05 -37.11
N GLY A 135 5.00 33.53 -38.35
CA GLY A 135 4.94 32.11 -38.62
C GLY A 135 6.10 31.29 -38.03
N LYS A 136 5.78 30.06 -37.66
CA LYS A 136 6.48 28.83 -38.10
C LYS A 136 5.61 27.61 -37.79
N SER A 137 5.13 27.03 -38.88
CA SER A 137 4.80 25.63 -39.15
C SER A 137 4.36 24.73 -38.00
N VAL A 138 3.09 24.35 -38.09
CA VAL A 138 2.48 23.16 -37.49
C VAL A 138 3.15 21.91 -38.07
N THR A 139 3.67 21.04 -37.21
CA THR A 139 3.85 19.61 -37.51
C THR A 139 3.00 18.79 -36.55
N SER A 140 2.14 17.99 -37.15
CA SER A 140 1.32 16.94 -36.56
C SER A 140 2.19 15.80 -36.02
N ALA A 141 1.69 15.13 -34.97
CA ALA A 141 2.06 13.80 -34.49
C ALA A 141 3.47 13.60 -33.89
N ALA A 142 3.52 13.47 -32.57
CA ALA A 142 4.37 12.47 -31.91
C ALA A 142 3.78 12.10 -30.55
N LEU A 143 3.41 10.83 -30.43
CA LEU A 143 3.24 10.13 -29.16
C LEU A 143 4.58 10.09 -28.40
N THR A 144 4.45 9.88 -27.09
CA THR A 144 5.42 9.39 -26.09
C THR A 144 6.44 10.35 -25.42
N GLN A 145 6.22 10.46 -24.11
CA GLN A 145 7.14 10.43 -22.96
C GLN A 145 7.95 11.66 -22.52
N ASP A 146 7.73 11.94 -21.22
CA ASP A 146 8.60 12.48 -20.19
C ASP A 146 9.28 13.85 -20.41
N GLN A 147 8.72 14.87 -19.76
CA GLN A 147 9.46 15.59 -18.72
C GLN A 147 8.52 16.32 -17.77
N GLN A 148 8.55 15.88 -16.51
CA GLN A 148 8.12 16.66 -15.37
C GLN A 148 8.88 17.99 -15.35
N THR A 149 8.16 19.10 -15.54
CA THR A 149 8.32 20.34 -14.79
C THR A 149 7.09 21.18 -15.06
N THR A 150 6.17 21.26 -14.10
CA THR A 150 5.23 22.39 -14.08
C THR A 150 4.86 22.71 -12.65
N GLN A 151 5.40 23.84 -12.22
CA GLN A 151 5.02 24.55 -11.00
C GLN A 151 3.50 24.70 -10.92
N PRO A 152 2.89 24.69 -9.71
CA PRO A 152 1.48 25.01 -9.55
C PRO A 152 1.32 26.54 -9.64
N GLY A 153 1.38 27.06 -10.86
CA GLY A 153 0.95 28.42 -11.19
C GLY A 153 -0.52 28.37 -11.56
N GLY A 154 -1.36 29.16 -10.88
CA GLY A 154 -2.81 29.20 -11.04
C GLY A 154 -3.25 29.12 -12.50
N SER A 155 -3.72 27.95 -12.91
CA SER A 155 -4.30 27.76 -14.23
C SER A 155 -5.75 28.17 -14.14
N ASN A 156 -6.08 29.38 -14.60
CA ASN A 156 -7.46 29.74 -14.89
C ASN A 156 -8.04 28.68 -15.84
N TYR A 157 -9.22 28.14 -15.50
CA TYR A 157 -9.95 27.20 -16.33
C TYR A 157 -10.37 27.89 -17.64
N SER A 158 -9.55 27.77 -18.69
CA SER A 158 -9.74 28.50 -19.95
C SER A 158 -10.93 27.99 -20.78
N SER A 159 -11.35 26.74 -20.57
CA SER A 159 -12.52 26.16 -21.24
C SER A 159 -13.13 24.97 -20.50
N ILE A 160 -14.38 24.65 -20.81
CA ILE A 160 -15.07 23.42 -20.34
C ILE A 160 -14.31 22.16 -20.78
N ALA A 161 -13.66 22.18 -21.95
CA ALA A 161 -12.87 21.05 -22.44
C ALA A 161 -11.63 20.79 -21.55
N ASP A 162 -10.92 21.85 -21.15
CA ASP A 162 -9.75 21.73 -20.26
C ASP A 162 -10.14 21.21 -18.86
N LEU A 163 -11.35 21.56 -18.40
CA LEU A 163 -11.90 21.07 -17.14
C LEU A 163 -12.28 19.57 -17.22
N ILE A 164 -12.91 19.14 -18.33
CA ILE A 164 -13.23 17.73 -18.60
C ILE A 164 -11.96 16.88 -18.61
N GLU A 165 -10.91 17.32 -19.32
CA GLU A 165 -9.65 16.58 -19.43
C GLU A 165 -8.97 16.39 -18.06
N ARG A 166 -8.96 17.43 -17.23
CA ARG A 166 -8.41 17.34 -15.86
C ARG A 166 -9.23 16.43 -14.94
N LEU A 167 -10.56 16.47 -15.04
CA LEU A 167 -11.43 15.57 -14.27
C LEU A 167 -11.25 14.11 -14.71
N GLN A 168 -11.09 13.86 -16.01
CA GLN A 168 -10.78 12.52 -16.54
C GLN A 168 -9.43 12.01 -16.04
N HIS A 169 -8.41 12.87 -16.01
CA HIS A 169 -7.11 12.54 -15.44
C HIS A 169 -7.21 12.23 -13.94
N MET A 170 -7.96 13.03 -13.17
CA MET A 170 -8.19 12.79 -11.74
C MET A 170 -8.91 11.45 -11.50
N TYR A 171 -9.93 11.15 -12.29
CA TYR A 171 -10.65 9.88 -12.27
C TYR A 171 -9.68 8.70 -12.49
N GLN A 172 -8.83 8.78 -13.52
CA GLN A 172 -7.85 7.74 -13.84
C GLN A 172 -6.82 7.52 -12.73
N VAL A 173 -6.30 8.58 -12.12
CA VAL A 173 -5.33 8.49 -11.02
C VAL A 173 -5.95 7.80 -9.79
N VAL A 174 -7.15 8.23 -9.38
CA VAL A 174 -7.83 7.66 -8.22
C VAL A 174 -8.22 6.19 -8.47
N HIS A 175 -8.73 5.87 -9.66
CA HIS A 175 -9.05 4.51 -10.06
C HIS A 175 -7.82 3.59 -10.05
N THR A 176 -6.68 4.06 -10.57
CA THR A 176 -5.42 3.30 -10.59
C THR A 176 -4.91 3.02 -9.17
N ASN A 177 -4.89 4.04 -8.31
CA ASN A 177 -4.43 3.89 -6.92
C ASN A 177 -5.31 2.93 -6.11
N MET A 178 -6.63 2.93 -6.34
CA MET A 178 -7.55 2.01 -5.71
C MET A 178 -7.24 0.55 -6.06
N ASN A 179 -6.98 0.26 -7.34
CA ASN A 179 -6.66 -1.09 -7.80
C ASN A 179 -5.32 -1.61 -7.24
N THR A 180 -4.29 -0.75 -7.20
CA THR A 180 -2.99 -1.11 -6.62
C THR A 180 -3.10 -1.42 -5.13
N SER A 181 -3.93 -0.69 -4.38
CA SER A 181 -4.18 -0.94 -2.96
C SER A 181 -4.85 -2.30 -2.71
N VAL A 182 -5.81 -2.71 -3.54
CA VAL A 182 -6.44 -4.04 -3.44
C VAL A 182 -5.41 -5.15 -3.65
N GLN A 183 -4.53 -5.00 -4.64
CA GLN A 183 -3.52 -5.99 -4.96
C GLN A 183 -2.47 -6.13 -3.85
N GLN A 184 -2.04 -5.02 -3.25
CA GLN A 184 -1.15 -5.05 -2.08
C GLN A 184 -1.79 -5.76 -0.88
N GLU A 185 -3.09 -5.56 -0.63
CA GLU A 185 -3.81 -6.22 0.45
C GLU A 185 -3.94 -7.74 0.23
N GLN A 186 -4.14 -8.16 -1.03
CA GLN A 186 -4.15 -9.59 -1.39
C GLN A 186 -2.77 -10.23 -1.16
N ASN A 187 -1.70 -9.56 -1.58
CA ASN A 187 -0.33 -10.06 -1.36
C ASN A 187 -0.02 -10.20 0.13
N LYS A 188 -0.38 -9.21 0.96
CA LYS A 188 -0.21 -9.29 2.43
C LYS A 188 -0.95 -10.48 3.04
N LYS A 189 -2.17 -10.77 2.58
CA LYS A 189 -2.93 -11.95 3.06
C LYS A 189 -2.24 -13.25 2.67
N GLU A 190 -1.66 -13.33 1.48
CA GLU A 190 -0.91 -14.50 1.03
C GLU A 190 0.38 -14.68 1.84
N ASP A 191 1.10 -13.60 2.12
CA ASP A 191 2.31 -13.64 2.95
C ASP A 191 2.00 -14.06 4.40
N VAL A 192 0.93 -13.52 5.00
CA VAL A 192 0.46 -13.95 6.34
C VAL A 192 0.11 -15.43 6.34
N LYS A 193 -0.52 -15.94 5.28
CA LYS A 193 -0.82 -17.37 5.15
C LYS A 193 0.46 -18.20 5.07
N ARG A 194 1.44 -17.80 4.25
CA ARG A 194 2.74 -18.48 4.13
C ARG A 194 3.49 -18.50 5.46
N LEU A 195 3.46 -17.40 6.21
CA LEU A 195 4.06 -17.34 7.56
C LEU A 195 3.37 -18.30 8.53
N SER A 196 2.03 -18.35 8.52
CA SER A 196 1.27 -19.30 9.36
C SER A 196 1.54 -20.76 9.01
N ASP A 197 1.65 -21.09 7.72
CA ASP A 197 1.98 -22.44 7.27
C ASP A 197 3.43 -22.81 7.65
N SER A 198 4.36 -21.85 7.59
CA SER A 198 5.75 -22.02 8.06
C SER A 198 5.83 -22.24 9.57
N GLU A 199 5.05 -21.51 10.37
CA GLU A 199 5.00 -21.67 11.83
C GLU A 199 4.52 -23.07 12.22
N LYS A 200 3.42 -23.54 11.61
CA LYS A 200 2.92 -24.91 11.81
C LYS A 200 3.93 -25.98 11.41
N SER A 201 4.69 -25.74 10.33
CA SER A 201 5.74 -26.67 9.92
C SER A 201 6.87 -26.73 10.95
N MET A 202 7.24 -25.61 11.56
CA MET A 202 8.26 -25.57 12.61
C MET A 202 7.77 -26.24 13.90
N GLU A 203 6.52 -26.05 14.29
CA GLU A 203 5.92 -26.74 15.44
C GLU A 203 5.95 -28.27 15.23
N SER A 204 5.56 -28.75 14.05
CA SER A 204 5.63 -30.17 13.68
C SER A 204 7.06 -30.72 13.74
N LEU A 205 8.04 -29.94 13.28
CA LEU A 205 9.45 -30.32 13.36
C LEU A 205 9.94 -30.38 14.82
N ALA A 206 9.53 -29.43 15.66
CA ALA A 206 9.85 -29.43 17.08
C ALA A 206 9.25 -30.65 17.80
N GLU A 207 7.99 -31.02 17.51
CA GLU A 207 7.38 -32.25 18.03
C GLU A 207 8.14 -33.51 17.59
N THR A 208 8.66 -33.52 16.36
CA THR A 208 9.47 -34.63 15.84
C THR A 208 10.78 -34.74 16.61
N TYR A 209 11.50 -33.63 16.82
CA TYR A 209 12.72 -33.64 17.64
C TYR A 209 12.47 -34.07 19.08
N LEU A 210 11.34 -33.68 19.67
CA LEU A 210 10.96 -34.10 21.01
C LEU A 210 10.74 -35.62 21.10
N LYS A 211 10.11 -36.21 20.07
CA LYS A 211 9.94 -37.67 19.96
C LYS A 211 11.29 -38.38 19.81
N ASP A 212 12.16 -37.87 18.94
CA ASP A 212 13.48 -38.43 18.71
C ASP A 212 14.35 -38.36 19.98
N GLN A 213 14.30 -37.25 20.72
CA GLN A 213 14.99 -37.11 22.00
C GLN A 213 14.52 -38.19 22.99
N LYS A 214 13.21 -38.36 23.16
CA LYS A 214 12.65 -39.37 24.07
C LYS A 214 13.08 -40.80 23.67
N LEU A 215 13.16 -41.08 22.38
CA LEU A 215 13.62 -42.36 21.84
C LEU A 215 15.12 -42.58 22.14
N LEU A 216 15.92 -41.51 22.08
CA LEU A 216 17.34 -41.54 22.42
C LEU A 216 17.55 -41.78 23.92
N GLU A 217 16.80 -41.08 24.77
CA GLU A 217 16.81 -41.26 26.23
C GLU A 217 16.49 -42.71 26.61
N GLN A 218 15.46 -43.31 26.01
CA GLN A 218 15.11 -44.71 26.23
C GLN A 218 16.24 -45.68 25.80
N LYS A 219 16.93 -45.40 24.69
CA LYS A 219 18.08 -46.22 24.27
C LYS A 219 19.25 -46.11 25.25
N ILE A 220 19.52 -44.90 25.74
CA ILE A 220 20.59 -44.66 26.73
C ILE A 220 20.29 -45.42 28.02
N GLU A 221 19.05 -45.37 28.51
CA GLU A 221 18.63 -46.12 29.70
C GLU A 221 18.79 -47.63 29.50
N GLN A 222 18.40 -48.16 28.34
CA GLN A 222 18.59 -49.58 28.00
C GLN A 222 20.06 -49.98 27.95
N GLU A 223 20.91 -49.18 27.30
CA GLU A 223 22.35 -49.45 27.24
C GLU A 223 23.02 -49.38 28.62
N GLN A 224 22.62 -48.41 29.47
CA GLN A 224 23.09 -48.35 30.85
C GLN A 224 22.72 -49.61 31.64
N LEU A 225 21.50 -50.12 31.46
CA LEU A 225 21.03 -51.32 32.14
C LEU A 225 21.83 -52.56 31.71
N ILE A 226 22.14 -52.68 30.41
CA ILE A 226 23.01 -53.73 29.87
C ILE A 226 24.43 -53.62 30.43
N ILE A 227 25.00 -52.41 30.46
CA ILE A 227 26.36 -52.18 30.98
C ILE A 227 26.44 -52.54 32.47
N ASN A 228 25.42 -52.16 33.27
CA ASN A 228 25.38 -52.48 34.69
C ASN A 228 25.31 -54.00 34.92
N GLN A 229 24.49 -54.73 34.16
CA GLN A 229 24.44 -56.20 34.21
C GLN A 229 25.80 -56.84 33.83
N GLN A 230 26.47 -56.30 32.82
CA GLN A 230 27.79 -56.78 32.41
C GLN A 230 28.84 -56.51 33.50
N LEU A 231 28.79 -55.35 34.16
CA LEU A 231 29.68 -55.01 35.27
C LEU A 231 29.48 -55.96 36.46
N GLU A 232 28.23 -56.25 36.86
CA GLU A 232 27.92 -57.23 37.89
C GLU A 232 28.49 -58.62 37.52
N THR A 233 28.27 -59.07 36.28
CA THR A 233 28.79 -60.36 35.80
C THR A 233 30.33 -60.41 35.83
N VAL A 234 30.99 -59.30 35.46
CA VAL A 234 32.46 -59.20 35.53
C VAL A 234 32.93 -59.24 36.98
N GLN A 235 32.24 -58.55 37.88
CA GLN A 235 32.57 -58.49 39.29
C GLN A 235 32.41 -59.86 39.97
N GLU A 236 31.35 -60.60 39.66
CA GLU A 236 31.17 -61.99 40.09
C GLU A 236 32.30 -62.90 39.59
N LYS A 237 32.65 -62.80 38.31
CA LYS A 237 33.79 -63.57 37.74
C LYS A 237 35.11 -63.21 38.39
N LEU A 238 35.33 -61.92 38.68
CA LEU A 238 36.54 -61.45 39.34
C LEU A 238 36.62 -62.01 40.76
N GLN A 239 35.51 -61.96 41.50
CA GLN A 239 35.43 -62.49 42.86
C GLN A 239 35.63 -64.00 42.89
N PHE A 240 34.99 -64.74 41.98
CA PHE A 240 35.22 -66.17 41.81
C PHE A 240 36.70 -66.49 41.49
N ASN A 241 37.32 -65.72 40.59
CA ASN A 241 38.74 -65.89 40.26
C ASN A 241 39.66 -65.57 41.45
N VAL A 242 39.32 -64.58 42.28
CA VAL A 242 40.07 -64.26 43.50
C VAL A 242 39.93 -65.39 44.52
N GLU A 243 38.72 -65.89 44.76
CA GLU A 243 38.48 -67.03 45.65
C GLU A 243 39.22 -68.30 45.17
N GLN A 244 39.21 -68.56 43.86
CA GLN A 244 40.00 -69.65 43.27
C GLN A 244 41.50 -69.41 43.39
N ALA A 245 41.98 -68.18 43.18
CA ALA A 245 43.40 -67.86 43.32
C ALA A 245 43.86 -68.01 44.77
N ASP A 246 43.04 -67.60 45.75
CA ASP A 246 43.34 -67.77 47.18
C ASP A 246 43.29 -69.24 47.60
N GLN A 247 42.30 -70.02 47.13
CA GLN A 247 42.28 -71.47 47.33
C GLN A 247 43.51 -72.13 46.73
N ARG A 248 43.85 -71.80 45.48
CA ARG A 248 44.99 -72.38 44.78
C ARG A 248 46.33 -71.92 45.36
N SER A 249 46.40 -70.70 45.88
CA SER A 249 47.55 -70.19 46.63
C SER A 249 47.73 -70.95 47.94
N ASN A 250 46.64 -71.20 48.69
CA ASN A 250 46.68 -72.03 49.89
C ASN A 250 47.04 -73.49 49.59
N ASP A 251 46.49 -74.06 48.52
CA ASP A 251 46.82 -75.41 48.04
C ASP A 251 48.28 -75.48 47.60
N LEU A 252 48.80 -74.46 46.90
CA LEU A 252 50.21 -74.35 46.55
C LEU A 252 51.09 -74.14 47.79
N PHE A 253 50.63 -73.44 48.82
CA PHE A 253 51.36 -73.30 50.08
C PHE A 253 51.44 -74.64 50.83
N GLN A 254 50.36 -75.41 50.82
CA GLN A 254 50.31 -76.77 51.36
C GLN A 254 51.16 -77.74 50.51
N GLN A 255 51.12 -77.61 49.18
CA GLN A 255 51.94 -78.38 48.25
C GLN A 255 53.42 -77.99 48.35
N ILE A 256 53.79 -76.72 48.52
CA ILE A 256 55.18 -76.28 48.75
C ILE A 256 55.68 -76.80 50.11
N SER A 257 54.81 -76.82 51.12
CA SER A 257 55.10 -77.50 52.39
C SER A 257 55.23 -79.03 52.26
N GLN A 258 54.74 -79.64 51.17
CA GLN A 258 54.85 -81.08 50.86
C GLN A 258 55.90 -81.39 49.75
N LEU A 259 56.30 -80.39 48.96
CA LEU A 259 57.20 -80.45 47.80
C LEU A 259 58.59 -79.87 48.09
N GLU A 260 58.98 -79.78 49.38
CA GLU A 260 60.39 -79.88 49.80
C GLU A 260 61.07 -81.19 49.34
N THR A 261 60.34 -82.04 48.60
CA THR A 261 60.88 -83.06 47.71
C THR A 261 60.20 -83.02 46.34
N GLN A 262 60.96 -82.50 45.34
CA GLN A 262 60.96 -82.80 43.89
C GLN A 262 59.75 -82.43 43.00
N GLY A 263 60.04 -81.72 41.90
CA GLY A 263 59.22 -81.72 40.68
C GLY A 263 59.47 -80.56 39.72
N ASN A 264 60.62 -80.54 39.03
CA ASN A 264 61.03 -79.42 38.15
C ASN A 264 60.30 -79.39 36.78
N ASP A 265 59.57 -80.45 36.41
CA ASP A 265 58.98 -80.59 35.06
C ASP A 265 57.51 -80.10 34.95
N ASP A 266 56.73 -80.12 36.03
CA ASP A 266 55.35 -79.59 36.03
C ASP A 266 55.32 -78.06 36.09
N PHE A 267 56.30 -77.45 36.76
CA PHE A 267 56.46 -76.00 36.82
C PHE A 267 56.70 -75.40 35.43
N VAL A 268 57.48 -76.07 34.58
CA VAL A 268 57.77 -75.61 33.22
C VAL A 268 56.52 -75.62 32.34
N LYS A 269 55.66 -76.64 32.45
CA LYS A 269 54.41 -76.71 31.68
C LYS A 269 53.40 -75.64 32.12
N GLN A 270 53.21 -75.45 33.43
CA GLN A 270 52.32 -74.41 33.94
C GLN A 270 52.81 -73.01 33.56
N ASN A 271 54.13 -72.78 33.63
CA ASN A 271 54.72 -71.51 33.22
C ASN A 271 54.52 -71.24 31.71
N GLN A 272 54.64 -72.28 30.87
CA GLN A 272 54.37 -72.15 29.44
C GLN A 272 52.89 -71.83 29.13
N GLU A 273 51.96 -72.42 29.86
CA GLU A 273 50.52 -72.18 29.73
C GLU A 273 50.15 -70.75 30.18
N PHE A 274 50.79 -70.27 31.25
CA PHE A 274 50.66 -68.89 31.73
C PHE A 274 51.19 -67.87 30.72
N VAL A 275 52.33 -68.15 30.11
CA VAL A 275 52.92 -67.31 29.04
C VAL A 275 51.96 -67.23 27.84
N ASN A 276 51.34 -68.35 27.45
CA ASN A 276 50.38 -68.37 26.35
C ASN A 276 49.13 -67.54 26.65
N LEU A 277 48.55 -67.68 27.85
CA LEU A 277 47.39 -66.88 28.29
C LEU A 277 47.73 -65.39 28.38
N THR A 278 48.92 -65.05 28.86
CA THR A 278 49.40 -63.67 28.96
C THR A 278 49.59 -63.05 27.57
N ASN A 279 50.12 -63.82 26.62
CA ASN A 279 50.26 -63.38 25.23
C ASN A 279 48.90 -63.19 24.54
N GLU A 280 47.92 -64.06 24.80
CA GLU A 280 46.58 -63.92 24.26
C GLU A 280 45.84 -62.71 24.86
N ALA A 281 45.97 -62.48 26.17
CA ALA A 281 45.46 -61.29 26.84
C ALA A 281 46.12 -60.02 26.29
N GLY A 282 47.43 -60.03 26.07
CA GLY A 282 48.17 -58.93 25.45
C GLY A 282 47.69 -58.61 24.02
N ARG A 283 47.37 -59.64 23.21
CA ARG A 283 46.76 -59.45 21.88
C ARG A 283 45.39 -58.80 21.97
N LYS A 284 44.49 -59.32 22.81
CA LYS A 284 43.13 -58.75 22.98
C LYS A 284 43.17 -57.32 23.50
N LEU A 285 44.08 -57.01 24.42
CA LEU A 285 44.31 -55.65 24.91
C LEU A 285 44.76 -54.72 23.78
N THR A 286 45.68 -55.18 22.93
CA THR A 286 46.18 -54.41 21.79
C THR A 286 45.08 -54.12 20.77
N GLU A 287 44.21 -55.09 20.48
CA GLU A 287 43.05 -54.91 19.60
C GLU A 287 42.02 -53.92 20.18
N LEU A 288 41.73 -54.01 21.48
CA LEU A 288 40.84 -53.07 22.18
C LEU A 288 41.40 -51.64 22.15
N VAL A 289 42.70 -51.47 22.40
CA VAL A 289 43.37 -50.16 22.32
C VAL A 289 43.28 -49.60 20.91
N LYS A 290 43.50 -50.43 19.87
CA LYS A 290 43.39 -50.00 18.48
C LYS A 290 41.97 -49.56 18.13
N LYS A 291 40.95 -50.34 18.54
CA LYS A 291 39.53 -50.02 18.33
C LYS A 291 39.10 -48.74 19.07
N SER A 292 39.61 -48.53 20.28
CA SER A 292 39.41 -47.29 21.05
C SER A 292 40.01 -46.08 20.34
N GLN A 293 41.25 -46.20 19.81
CA GLN A 293 41.89 -45.13 19.04
C GLN A 293 41.15 -44.80 17.73
N GLU A 294 40.61 -45.81 17.04
CA GLU A 294 39.79 -45.61 15.83
C GLU A 294 38.48 -44.90 16.15
N MET A 295 37.77 -45.30 17.22
CA MET A 295 36.57 -44.59 17.69
C MET A 295 36.87 -43.14 18.07
N LEU A 296 37.96 -42.87 18.81
CA LEU A 296 38.37 -41.51 19.18
C LEU A 296 38.62 -40.63 17.95
N LYS A 297 39.28 -41.17 16.92
CA LYS A 297 39.51 -40.45 15.65
C LYS A 297 38.19 -40.13 14.94
N GLU A 298 37.25 -41.06 14.93
CA GLU A 298 35.95 -40.84 14.28
C GLU A 298 35.11 -39.82 15.04
N LEU A 299 35.10 -39.87 16.38
CA LEU A 299 34.43 -38.91 17.24
C LEU A 299 35.00 -37.50 17.07
N GLN A 300 36.34 -37.37 16.93
CA GLN A 300 36.98 -36.09 16.60
C GLN A 300 36.58 -35.55 15.23
N LYS A 301 36.45 -36.41 14.20
CA LYS A 301 35.96 -35.99 12.88
C LYS A 301 34.51 -35.52 12.93
N GLN A 302 33.64 -36.25 13.62
CA GLN A 302 32.23 -35.87 13.80
C GLN A 302 32.11 -34.55 14.55
N LYS A 303 32.86 -34.39 15.65
CA LYS A 303 32.97 -33.12 16.38
C LYS A 303 33.35 -31.97 15.44
N ARG A 304 34.39 -32.14 14.62
CA ARG A 304 34.82 -31.10 13.66
C ARG A 304 33.75 -30.76 12.63
N ARG A 305 33.02 -31.76 12.10
CA ARG A 305 31.89 -31.52 11.18
C ARG A 305 30.76 -30.73 11.83
N PHE A 306 30.40 -31.08 13.07
CA PHE A 306 29.38 -30.34 13.83
C PHE A 306 29.76 -28.88 14.05
N TYR A 307 31.01 -28.59 14.45
CA TYR A 307 31.46 -27.20 14.61
C TYR A 307 31.44 -26.41 13.30
N LEU A 308 31.80 -27.04 12.17
CA LEU A 308 31.72 -26.39 10.86
C LEU A 308 30.27 -26.09 10.48
N GLN A 309 29.35 -27.02 10.76
CA GLN A 309 27.92 -26.81 10.51
C GLN A 309 27.37 -25.65 11.35
N ILE A 310 27.66 -25.63 12.65
CA ILE A 310 27.24 -24.53 13.55
C ILE A 310 27.79 -23.19 13.07
N ALA A 311 29.05 -23.13 12.65
CA ALA A 311 29.66 -21.90 12.14
C ALA A 311 28.97 -21.38 10.87
N GLU A 312 28.59 -22.29 9.96
CA GLU A 312 27.84 -21.93 8.75
C GLU A 312 26.41 -21.47 9.08
N ASP A 313 25.72 -22.17 9.98
CA ASP A 313 24.37 -21.81 10.42
C ASP A 313 24.37 -20.43 11.10
N MET A 314 25.36 -20.13 11.95
CA MET A 314 25.54 -18.81 12.56
C MET A 314 25.78 -17.73 11.51
N ARG A 315 26.64 -17.99 10.51
CA ARG A 315 26.90 -17.05 9.41
C ARG A 315 25.63 -16.76 8.60
N GLN A 316 24.81 -17.78 8.34
CA GLN A 316 23.53 -17.60 7.62
C GLN A 316 22.52 -16.81 8.46
N LEU A 317 22.48 -17.04 9.78
CA LEU A 317 21.65 -16.28 10.70
C LEU A 317 22.03 -14.79 10.68
N ASP A 318 23.33 -14.48 10.82
CA ASP A 318 23.83 -13.11 10.80
C ASP A 318 23.47 -12.37 9.49
N GLN A 319 23.57 -13.05 8.35
CA GLN A 319 23.16 -12.48 7.06
C GLN A 319 21.66 -12.18 7.00
N LYS A 320 20.81 -13.03 7.59
CA LYS A 320 19.37 -12.77 7.67
C LYS A 320 19.06 -11.60 8.61
N CYS A 321 19.71 -11.55 9.76
CA CYS A 321 19.57 -10.43 10.70
C CYS A 321 19.95 -9.10 10.05
N PHE A 322 21.04 -9.06 9.29
CA PHE A 322 21.45 -7.86 8.56
C PHE A 322 20.38 -7.36 7.57
N LYS A 323 19.74 -8.27 6.85
CA LYS A 323 18.63 -7.91 5.93
C LYS A 323 17.43 -7.35 6.67
N ILE A 324 17.06 -7.95 7.80
CA ILE A 324 15.96 -7.47 8.63
C ILE A 324 16.27 -6.07 9.18
N ASP A 325 17.51 -5.81 9.61
CA ASP A 325 17.92 -4.48 10.07
C ASP A 325 17.83 -3.42 8.95
N GLU A 326 18.19 -3.79 7.71
CA GLU A 326 18.04 -2.93 6.54
C GLU A 326 16.57 -2.62 6.23
N GLU A 327 15.69 -3.63 6.28
CA GLU A 327 14.25 -3.46 6.13
C GLU A 327 13.64 -2.56 7.22
N ILE A 328 14.06 -2.75 8.48
CA ILE A 328 13.64 -1.89 9.61
C ILE A 328 14.11 -0.45 9.39
N TYR A 329 15.33 -0.25 8.89
CA TYR A 329 15.84 1.08 8.59
C TYR A 329 15.00 1.78 7.51
N MET A 330 14.70 1.08 6.42
CA MET A 330 13.85 1.60 5.33
C MET A 330 12.44 1.93 5.82
N ALA A 331 11.83 1.04 6.61
CA ALA A 331 10.50 1.29 7.19
C ALA A 331 10.50 2.52 8.11
N LYS A 332 11.53 2.69 8.95
CA LYS A 332 11.68 3.89 9.80
C LYS A 332 11.81 5.17 8.96
N TYR A 333 12.50 5.10 7.82
CA TYR A 333 12.64 6.22 6.91
C TYR A 333 11.30 6.60 6.25
N GLU A 334 10.54 5.61 5.78
CA GLU A 334 9.21 5.82 5.20
C GLU A 334 8.20 6.39 6.22
N ILE A 335 8.25 5.94 7.47
CA ILE A 335 7.44 6.48 8.57
C ILE A 335 7.75 7.97 8.75
N LYS A 336 9.04 8.36 8.82
CA LYS A 336 9.42 9.77 8.95
C LYS A 336 8.90 10.63 7.80
N LEU A 337 9.04 10.16 6.57
CA LEU A 337 8.51 10.83 5.38
C LEU A 337 6.98 10.99 5.44
N SER A 338 6.30 9.97 5.94
CA SER A 338 4.85 10.00 6.12
C SER A 338 4.44 11.00 7.21
N ASP A 339 5.16 11.05 8.33
CA ASP A 339 4.95 12.04 9.40
C ASP A 339 5.15 13.48 8.90
N GLU A 340 6.18 13.72 8.08
CA GLU A 340 6.42 15.01 7.45
C GLU A 340 5.25 15.41 6.53
N ARG A 341 4.75 14.49 5.71
CA ARG A 341 3.58 14.74 4.84
C ARG A 341 2.31 15.03 5.63
N ILE A 342 2.08 14.28 6.72
CA ILE A 342 0.95 14.53 7.63
C ILE A 342 1.07 15.92 8.26
N LEU A 343 2.28 16.34 8.64
CA LEU A 343 2.53 17.67 9.19
C LEU A 343 2.19 18.78 8.18
N VAL A 344 2.58 18.62 6.91
CA VAL A 344 2.23 19.57 5.84
C VAL A 344 0.72 19.66 5.65
N LEU A 345 0.03 18.51 5.54
CA LEU A 345 -1.42 18.47 5.39
C LEU A 345 -2.15 19.12 6.57
N LYS A 346 -1.66 18.92 7.80
CA LYS A 346 -2.22 19.61 8.98
C LYS A 346 -2.11 21.13 8.87
N LYS A 347 -0.97 21.65 8.39
CA LYS A 347 -0.80 23.10 8.16
C LYS A 347 -1.76 23.62 7.11
N GLU A 348 -1.93 22.92 6.00
CA GLU A 348 -2.87 23.32 4.93
C GLU A 348 -4.33 23.31 5.42
N ILE A 349 -4.72 22.32 6.23
CA ILE A 349 -6.05 22.25 6.86
C ILE A 349 -6.24 23.42 7.83
N ASP A 350 -5.23 23.75 8.64
CA ASP A 350 -5.29 24.88 9.57
C ASP A 350 -5.40 26.22 8.82
N GLU A 351 -4.68 26.39 7.70
CA GLU A 351 -4.81 27.56 6.83
C GLU A 351 -6.20 27.65 6.20
N TYR A 352 -6.72 26.54 5.66
CA TYR A 352 -8.08 26.49 5.12
C TYR A 352 -9.12 26.85 6.19
N ASN A 353 -8.98 26.35 7.41
CA ASN A 353 -9.89 26.65 8.50
C ASN A 353 -9.83 28.12 8.93
N LYS A 354 -8.65 28.74 8.92
CA LYS A 354 -8.50 30.19 9.14
C LYS A 354 -9.19 30.98 8.04
N ASP A 355 -8.96 30.65 6.78
CA ASP A 355 -9.59 31.31 5.64
C ASP A 355 -11.11 31.15 5.66
N LYS A 356 -11.59 29.96 6.02
CA LYS A 356 -13.02 29.68 6.21
C LYS A 356 -13.61 30.54 7.32
N ALA A 357 -12.94 30.64 8.48
CA ALA A 357 -13.42 31.48 9.57
C ALA A 357 -13.49 32.96 9.19
N VAL A 358 -12.56 33.46 8.36
CA VAL A 358 -12.59 34.82 7.82
C VAL A 358 -13.77 35.00 6.86
N ARG A 359 -14.03 34.04 5.97
CA ARG A 359 -15.19 34.07 5.05
C ARG A 359 -16.51 34.01 5.80
N ASP A 360 -16.66 33.08 6.74
CA ASP A 360 -17.86 32.95 7.56
C ASP A 360 -18.13 34.23 8.40
N ALA A 361 -17.08 34.95 8.81
CA ALA A 361 -17.20 36.23 9.49
C ALA A 361 -17.60 37.38 8.52
N ALA A 362 -17.05 37.40 7.30
CA ALA A 362 -17.42 38.37 6.28
C ALA A 362 -18.87 38.20 5.83
N ASP A 363 -19.32 36.96 5.62
CA ASP A 363 -20.69 36.63 5.22
C ASP A 363 -21.70 37.02 6.32
N LYS A 364 -21.35 36.86 7.60
CA LYS A 364 -22.16 37.37 8.72
C LYS A 364 -22.23 38.89 8.74
N GLN A 365 -21.14 39.57 8.45
CA GLN A 365 -21.08 41.03 8.42
C GLN A 365 -21.91 41.59 7.24
N GLU A 366 -21.88 40.92 6.09
CA GLU A 366 -22.71 41.25 4.93
C GLU A 366 -24.20 41.00 5.21
N ALA A 367 -24.55 39.87 5.83
CA ALA A 367 -25.92 39.58 6.26
C ALA A 367 -26.44 40.59 7.31
N ASP A 368 -25.62 41.00 8.27
CA ASP A 368 -25.97 42.03 9.25
C ASP A 368 -26.12 43.43 8.61
N THR A 369 -25.34 43.72 7.57
CA THR A 369 -25.45 44.97 6.81
C THR A 369 -26.73 44.98 5.97
N LEU A 370 -27.06 43.86 5.32
CA LEU A 370 -28.31 43.68 4.59
C LEU A 370 -29.52 43.82 5.52
N ARG A 371 -29.47 43.20 6.70
CA ARG A 371 -30.53 43.29 7.72
C ARG A 371 -30.74 44.73 8.22
N ARG A 372 -29.66 45.51 8.42
CA ARG A 372 -29.77 46.95 8.74
C ARG A 372 -30.37 47.73 7.58
N HIS A 373 -30.03 47.38 6.34
CA HIS A 373 -30.55 48.05 5.16
C HIS A 373 -32.04 47.75 4.92
N GLU A 374 -32.49 46.52 5.17
CA GLU A 374 -33.89 46.10 5.14
C GLU A 374 -34.70 46.84 6.22
N GLN A 375 -34.16 46.97 7.44
CA GLN A 375 -34.79 47.78 8.51
C GLN A 375 -34.92 49.27 8.15
N TYR A 376 -33.99 49.82 7.37
CA TYR A 376 -34.10 51.21 6.87
C TYR A 376 -35.15 51.35 5.76
N TRP A 377 -35.40 50.29 4.98
CA TRP A 377 -36.40 50.29 3.92
C TRP A 377 -37.83 50.24 4.49
N ASP A 378 -38.06 49.39 5.51
CA ASP A 378 -39.34 49.29 6.21
C ASP A 378 -39.74 50.62 6.89
N ILE A 379 -38.76 51.41 7.36
CA ILE A 379 -39.02 52.72 7.97
C ILE A 379 -39.43 53.76 6.91
N ASN A 380 -38.87 53.71 5.70
CA ASN A 380 -39.23 54.65 4.65
C ASN A 380 -40.62 54.37 4.06
N GLU A 381 -41.01 53.10 3.89
CA GLU A 381 -42.39 52.74 3.51
C GLU A 381 -43.40 53.14 4.59
N LEU A 382 -43.02 53.07 5.87
CA LEU A 382 -43.86 53.54 6.98
C LEU A 382 -44.01 55.07 6.99
N ILE A 383 -42.97 55.81 6.60
CA ILE A 383 -43.03 57.28 6.48
C ILE A 383 -43.89 57.70 5.28
N GLU A 384 -43.77 57.05 4.13
CA GLU A 384 -44.66 57.30 2.97
C GLU A 384 -46.13 56.99 3.29
N TYR A 385 -46.40 55.94 4.05
CA TYR A 385 -47.75 55.61 4.51
C TYR A 385 -48.31 56.67 5.47
N LEU A 386 -47.48 57.18 6.39
CA LEU A 386 -47.89 58.20 7.35
C LEU A 386 -47.98 59.62 6.76
N GLU A 387 -47.27 59.90 5.66
CA GLU A 387 -47.38 61.17 4.93
C GLU A 387 -48.50 61.15 3.87
N GLY A 388 -48.87 59.98 3.34
CA GLY A 388 -50.03 59.79 2.47
C GLY A 388 -51.37 60.05 3.17
N ASP A 389 -51.48 59.73 4.46
CA ASP A 389 -52.68 59.96 5.28
C ASP A 389 -52.82 61.42 5.77
N ARG A 390 -51.89 62.32 5.43
CA ARG A 390 -51.99 63.77 5.74
C ARG A 390 -52.53 64.63 4.60
N ILE A 391 -52.87 64.03 3.45
CA ILE A 391 -53.51 64.72 2.32
C ILE A 391 -54.89 64.07 2.06
N GLN A 392 -55.78 64.15 3.04
CA GLN A 392 -57.23 64.19 2.92
C GLN A 392 -57.75 65.14 4.01
#